data_AF-A0A2D6FI21-F1
#
_entry.id   AF-A0A2D6FI21-F1
#
_cell.length_a   1.000
_cell.length_b   1.000
_cell.length_c   1.000
_cell.angle_alpha   90.00
_cell.angle_beta   90.00
_cell.angle_gamma   90.00
#
_symmetry.space_group_name_H-M   'P 1'
#
loop_
_entity.id
_entity.type
_entity.pdbx_description
1 polymer ?
#
loop_
_entity_poly.entity_id
_entity_poly.type
_entity_poly.pdbx_seq_one_letter_code
_entity_poly.pdbx_strand_id
1 'polypeptide(L)'
;MGARITLETFLKRAKQRFGDQFDYSGIQWRSYKSPVKIRCCKHPVQEITITPERHLQTTGGCKHCLRERRVEALERELNRSSAQPAAEVPRPTAGAIAAE
;
A
#
# COMPACT_ATOMS: atom_id res chain seq x y z
N MET A 1 2.44 -26.85 -20.12
CA MET A 1 3.61 -27.08 -19.25
C MET A 1 3.43 -26.20 -18.01
N GLY A 2 2.98 -26.79 -16.90
CA GLY A 2 2.66 -26.02 -15.68
C GLY A 2 3.94 -25.45 -15.08
N ALA A 3 4.10 -24.13 -15.14
CA ALA A 3 5.25 -23.45 -14.56
C ALA A 3 5.25 -23.75 -13.05
N ARG A 4 6.19 -24.58 -12.60
CA ARG A 4 6.47 -24.76 -11.17
C ARG A 4 6.95 -23.40 -10.67
N ILE A 5 6.07 -22.65 -10.01
CA ILE A 5 6.48 -21.44 -9.32
C ILE A 5 7.40 -21.90 -8.19
N THR A 6 8.70 -21.66 -8.36
CA THR A 6 9.70 -21.89 -7.33
C THR A 6 9.70 -20.75 -6.33
N LEU A 7 10.32 -20.99 -5.18
CA LEU A 7 10.49 -19.98 -4.13
C LEU A 7 11.14 -18.69 -4.68
N GLU A 8 12.15 -18.82 -5.53
CA GLU A 8 12.85 -17.69 -6.15
C GLU A 8 11.92 -16.85 -7.04
N THR A 9 11.08 -17.52 -7.83
CA THR A 9 10.10 -16.83 -8.70
C THR A 9 9.08 -16.07 -7.86
N PHE A 10 8.65 -16.67 -6.73
CA PHE A 10 7.78 -16.01 -5.77
C PHE A 10 8.44 -14.78 -5.14
N LEU A 11 9.67 -14.92 -4.65
CA LEU A 11 10.43 -13.82 -4.05
C LEU A 11 10.65 -12.67 -5.03
N LYS A 12 10.97 -12.98 -6.30
CA LYS A 12 11.16 -11.97 -7.34
C LYS A 12 9.88 -11.17 -7.60
N ARG A 13 8.73 -11.85 -7.72
CA ARG A 13 7.42 -11.20 -7.90
C ARG A 13 7.00 -10.41 -6.66
N ALA A 14 7.23 -10.96 -5.47
CA ALA A 14 6.88 -10.32 -4.22
C ALA A 14 7.73 -9.05 -4.01
N LYS A 15 9.05 -9.12 -4.23
CA LYS A 15 9.95 -7.96 -4.18
C LYS A 15 9.62 -6.92 -5.24
N GLN A 16 9.21 -7.31 -6.45
CA GLN A 16 8.77 -6.37 -7.48
C GLN A 16 7.50 -5.59 -7.07
N ARG A 17 6.57 -6.23 -6.37
CA ARG A 17 5.27 -5.61 -6.01
C ARG A 17 5.29 -4.88 -4.66
N PHE A 18 6.04 -5.42 -3.71
CA PHE A 18 6.06 -4.96 -2.32
C PHE A 18 7.41 -4.34 -1.91
N GLY A 19 8.47 -4.54 -2.68
CA GLY A 19 9.82 -4.07 -2.35
C GLY A 19 10.41 -4.82 -1.15
N ASP A 20 11.10 -4.07 -0.30
CA ASP A 20 11.72 -4.55 0.95
C ASP A 20 10.82 -4.31 2.17
N GLN A 21 9.49 -4.34 1.99
CA GLN A 21 8.53 -4.18 3.09
C GLN A 21 8.31 -5.46 3.92
N PHE A 22 8.74 -6.62 3.40
CA PHE A 22 8.56 -7.91 4.04
C PHE A 22 9.89 -8.65 4.14
N ASP A 23 10.13 -9.20 5.31
CA ASP A 23 11.22 -10.12 5.58
C ASP A 23 10.75 -11.55 5.32
N TYR A 24 11.52 -12.22 4.47
CA TYR A 24 11.29 -13.60 4.04
C TYR A 24 12.29 -14.58 4.68
N SER A 25 13.05 -14.15 5.69
CA SER A 25 14.16 -14.92 6.28
C SER A 25 13.72 -16.23 6.96
N GLY A 26 12.46 -16.30 7.39
CA GLY A 26 11.86 -17.47 8.06
C GLY A 26 10.87 -18.29 7.24
N ILE A 27 10.81 -18.11 5.91
CA ILE A 27 9.83 -18.84 5.08
C ILE A 27 10.15 -20.33 5.02
N GLN A 28 9.17 -21.17 5.36
CA GLN A 28 9.27 -22.62 5.16
C GLN A 28 8.54 -23.01 3.88
N TRP A 29 9.25 -23.01 2.76
CA TRP A 29 8.68 -23.35 1.46
C TRP A 29 8.48 -24.86 1.31
N ARG A 30 7.22 -25.32 1.37
CA ARG A 30 6.88 -26.73 1.04
C ARG A 30 6.25 -26.89 -0.34
N SER A 31 5.40 -25.96 -0.76
CA SER A 31 4.67 -26.01 -2.03
C SER A 31 3.92 -24.70 -2.31
N TYR A 32 3.47 -24.49 -3.54
CA TYR A 32 2.69 -23.31 -3.94
C TYR A 32 1.35 -23.17 -3.20
N LYS A 33 0.78 -24.28 -2.72
CA LYS A 33 -0.42 -24.32 -1.87
C LYS A 33 -0.12 -24.39 -0.37
N SER A 34 1.16 -24.41 0.02
CA SER A 34 1.52 -24.48 1.44
C SER A 34 1.57 -23.07 2.03
N PRO A 35 1.00 -22.87 3.23
CA PRO A 35 1.10 -21.59 3.92
C PRO A 35 2.55 -21.31 4.32
N VAL A 36 3.03 -20.11 3.98
CA VAL A 36 4.34 -19.62 4.42
C VAL A 36 4.16 -18.55 5.48
N LYS A 37 5.12 -18.47 6.40
CA LYS A 37 5.20 -17.42 7.42
C LYS A 37 6.15 -16.34 6.93
N ILE A 38 5.66 -15.12 6.77
CA ILE A 38 6.46 -13.95 6.41
C ILE A 38 6.35 -12.90 7.51
N ARG A 39 7.38 -12.07 7.67
CA ARG A 39 7.38 -10.98 8.65
C ARG A 39 7.33 -9.64 7.92
N CYS A 40 6.67 -8.65 8.50
CA CYS A 40 6.65 -7.30 7.93
C CYS A 40 7.79 -6.48 8.55
N CYS A 41 8.65 -5.86 7.74
CA CYS A 41 9.73 -5.00 8.24
C CYS A 41 9.20 -3.74 8.92
N LYS A 42 8.08 -3.19 8.42
CA LYS A 42 7.40 -2.04 9.06
C LYS A 42 6.71 -2.41 10.38
N HIS A 43 6.19 -3.63 10.46
CA HIS A 43 5.41 -4.13 11.60
C HIS A 43 5.95 -5.51 12.04
N PRO A 44 7.11 -5.55 12.71
CA PRO A 44 7.81 -6.80 13.05
C PRO A 44 7.05 -7.67 14.07
N VAL A 45 6.08 -7.08 14.77
CA VAL A 45 5.22 -7.74 15.76
C VAL A 45 4.21 -8.73 15.16
N GLN A 46 4.06 -8.82 13.84
CA GLN A 46 3.09 -9.71 13.20
C GLN A 46 3.69 -10.63 12.16
N GLU A 47 3.76 -11.91 12.51
CA GLU A 47 3.97 -13.01 11.57
C GLU A 47 2.70 -13.22 10.74
N ILE A 48 2.82 -13.13 9.42
CA ILE A 48 1.72 -13.32 8.49
C ILE A 48 1.80 -14.74 7.95
N THR A 49 0.75 -15.52 8.17
CA THR A 49 0.63 -16.85 7.57
C THR A 49 -0.23 -16.75 6.31
N ILE A 50 0.37 -16.90 5.14
CA ILE A 50 -0.32 -16.77 3.85
C ILE A 50 0.24 -17.74 2.82
N THR A 51 -0.61 -18.23 1.93
CA THR A 51 -0.19 -19.03 0.77
C THR A 51 0.42 -18.14 -0.31
N PRO A 52 1.50 -18.56 -1.00
CA PRO A 52 2.15 -17.72 -2.02
C PRO A 52 1.20 -17.37 -3.18
N GLU A 53 0.28 -18.27 -3.55
CA GLU A 53 -0.81 -17.97 -4.51
C GLU A 53 -1.64 -16.76 -4.07
N ARG A 54 -2.10 -16.78 -2.81
CA ARG A 54 -2.96 -15.75 -2.24
C ARG A 54 -2.20 -14.46 -1.95
N HIS A 55 -0.91 -14.55 -1.63
CA HIS A 55 -0.02 -13.39 -1.48
C HIS A 55 0.21 -12.67 -2.81
N LEU A 56 0.34 -13.42 -3.92
CA LEU A 56 0.45 -12.85 -5.27
C LEU A 56 -0.90 -12.37 -5.83
N GLN A 57 -2.03 -12.95 -5.43
CA GLN A 57 -3.33 -12.53 -5.93
C GLN A 57 -3.89 -11.34 -5.14
N THR A 58 -3.66 -11.31 -3.83
CA THR A 58 -4.12 -10.22 -2.97
C THR A 58 -3.09 -9.09 -2.92
N THR A 59 -3.48 -7.95 -2.37
CA THR A 59 -2.60 -6.80 -2.07
C THR A 59 -1.61 -7.10 -0.93
N GLY A 60 -1.19 -8.37 -0.81
CA GLY A 60 -0.45 -9.03 0.27
C GLY A 60 0.23 -8.11 1.28
N GLY A 61 -0.22 -8.17 2.53
CA GLY A 61 0.44 -7.47 3.62
C GLY A 61 -0.14 -7.79 4.98
N CYS A 62 0.52 -7.33 6.04
CA CYS A 62 -0.03 -7.41 7.39
C CYS A 62 -1.31 -6.57 7.47
N LYS A 63 -2.17 -6.91 8.43
CA LYS A 63 -3.42 -6.15 8.68
C LYS A 63 -3.18 -4.65 8.90
N HIS A 64 -2.01 -4.27 9.40
CA HIS A 64 -1.62 -2.86 9.58
C HIS A 64 -1.29 -2.19 8.26
N CYS A 65 -0.41 -2.75 7.43
CA CYS A 65 -0.10 -2.17 6.12
C CYS A 65 -1.34 -2.08 5.21
N LEU A 66 -2.25 -3.06 5.29
CA LEU A 66 -3.51 -3.00 4.55
C LEU A 66 -4.42 -1.88 5.06
N ARG A 67 -4.45 -1.66 6.38
CA ARG A 67 -5.19 -0.56 7.00
C ARG A 67 -4.57 0.80 6.64
N GLU A 68 -3.26 0.96 6.73
CA GLU A 68 -2.56 2.20 6.34
C GLU A 68 -2.78 2.54 4.87
N ARG A 69 -2.63 1.57 3.96
CA ARG A 69 -2.92 1.80 2.54
C ARG A 69 -4.38 2.19 2.30
N ARG A 70 -5.32 1.63 3.07
CA ARG A 70 -6.74 2.00 2.97
C ARG A 70 -7.00 3.40 3.52
N VAL A 71 -6.35 3.77 4.61
CA VAL A 71 -6.41 5.13 5.19
C VAL A 71 -5.83 6.13 4.20
N GLU A 72 -4.64 5.89 3.65
CA GLU A 72 -4.01 6.76 2.65
C GLU A 72 -4.87 6.92 1.38
N ALA A 73 -5.51 5.84 0.92
CA ALA A 73 -6.44 5.91 -0.21
C ALA A 73 -7.69 6.76 0.11
N LEU A 74 -8.26 6.60 1.30
CA LEU A 74 -9.41 7.40 1.77
C LEU A 74 -9.02 8.87 1.97
N GLU A 75 -7.85 9.15 2.56
CA GLU A 75 -7.34 10.51 2.74
C GLU A 75 -7.10 11.21 1.41
N ARG A 76 -6.57 10.50 0.41
CA ARG A 76 -6.43 11.03 -0.96
C ARG A 76 -7.77 11.36 -1.58
N GLU A 77 -8.79 10.55 -1.34
CA GLU A 77 -10.15 10.79 -1.84
C GLU A 77 -10.82 11.97 -1.12
N LEU A 78 -10.68 12.06 0.20
CA LEU A 78 -11.13 13.21 1.01
C LEU A 78 -10.43 14.51 0.60
N ASN A 79 -9.10 14.48 0.38
CA ASN A 79 -8.34 15.63 -0.08
C ASN A 79 -8.72 16.04 -1.52
N ARG A 80 -9.12 15.08 -2.36
CA ARG A 80 -9.66 15.35 -3.70
C ARG A 80 -11.05 15.99 -3.64
N SER A 81 -11.93 15.54 -2.73
CA SER A 81 -13.27 16.12 -2.57
C SER A 81 -13.28 17.48 -1.87
N SER A 82 -12.27 17.79 -1.06
CA SER A 82 -12.14 19.08 -0.37
C SER A 82 -11.39 20.14 -1.18
N ALA A 83 -10.79 19.77 -2.31
CA ALA A 83 -10.21 20.71 -3.26
C ALA A 83 -11.31 21.27 -4.18
N GLN A 84 -12.10 22.22 -3.68
CA GLN A 84 -12.72 23.19 -4.57
C GLN A 84 -11.60 23.97 -5.29
N PRO A 85 -11.68 24.20 -6.61
CA PRO A 85 -10.73 25.05 -7.30
C PRO A 85 -10.84 26.47 -6.74
N ALA A 86 -9.85 26.87 -5.95
CA ALA A 86 -9.60 28.26 -5.59
C ALA A 86 -9.10 29.00 -6.84
N ALA A 87 -10.00 29.31 -7.78
CA ALA A 87 -9.73 30.17 -8.92
C ALA A 87 -11.01 30.84 -9.43
N GLU A 88 -11.69 31.60 -8.57
CA GLU A 88 -12.20 32.92 -8.96
C GLU A 88 -12.31 33.78 -7.70
N VAL A 89 -11.18 34.33 -7.26
CA VAL A 89 -11.18 35.45 -6.32
C VAL A 89 -11.19 36.71 -7.19
N PRO A 90 -12.32 37.43 -7.37
CA PRO A 90 -12.22 38.79 -7.86
C PRO A 90 -11.36 39.56 -6.85
N ARG A 91 -10.21 40.02 -7.34
CA ARG A 91 -9.22 40.78 -6.59
C ARG A 91 -9.95 41.95 -5.93
N PRO A 92 -9.89 42.15 -4.60
CA PRO A 92 -10.38 43.38 -4.03
C PRO A 92 -9.42 44.48 -4.50
N THR A 93 -9.88 45.30 -5.46
CA THR A 93 -9.23 46.58 -5.77
C THR A 93 -9.24 47.41 -4.51
N ALA A 94 -8.06 47.56 -3.90
CA ALA A 94 -7.81 48.55 -2.87
C ALA A 94 -7.95 49.96 -3.46
N GLY A 95 -8.68 50.82 -2.75
CA GLY A 95 -8.93 52.22 -3.11
C GLY A 95 -10.27 52.65 -2.48
N ALA A 96 -10.37 52.78 -1.16
CA ALA A 96 -9.90 53.93 -0.39
C ALA A 96 -10.52 55.27 -0.87
N ILE A 97 -11.32 55.85 0.04
CA ILE A 97 -11.59 57.28 0.33
C ILE A 97 -12.69 58.08 -0.41
N ALA A 98 -13.63 58.59 0.41
CA ALA A 98 -14.26 59.93 0.47
C ALA A 98 -15.66 59.75 1.10
N ALA A 99 -15.95 60.17 2.35
CA ALA A 99 -16.26 61.56 2.76
C ALA A 99 -17.31 62.17 1.80
N GLU A 100 -18.51 62.58 2.21
CA GLU A 100 -18.96 63.31 3.41
C GLU A 100 -20.46 63.04 3.67
#